data_AF-A0A8C4YJ95-F1
#
_entry.id   AF-A0A8C4YJ95-F1
#
_cell.length_a   1.000
_cell.length_b   1.000
_cell.length_c   1.000
_cell.angle_alpha   90.00
_cell.angle_beta   90.00
_cell.angle_gamma   90.00
#
_symmetry.space_group_name_H-M   'P 1'
#
loop_
_entity.id
_entity.type
_entity.pdbx_description
1 polymer ?
#
loop_
_entity_poly.entity_id
_entity_poly.type
_entity_poly.pdbx_seq_one_letter_code
_entity_poly.pdbx_strand_id
1 'polypeptide(L)'
;MRAARVALRSAAPLAAGGVSGRVPREVERFSRYSPSPLSIQQFLDFGSSNGCERTSFAFLRQELPVRLANILREIDLLPDQLLSTPSVQLYSVQNMVEKTIAKYMVRGQRSKMKKSSDMTLPIHESV
;
A
#
# COMPACT_ATOMS: atom_id res chain seq x y z
N MET A 1 7.48 -39.09 -49.19
CA MET A 1 8.90 -39.46 -49.35
C MET A 1 9.77 -38.25 -49.01
N ARG A 2 10.62 -38.38 -47.97
CA ARG A 2 11.82 -37.56 -47.67
C ARG A 2 11.57 -36.09 -47.26
N ALA A 3 12.22 -35.49 -46.27
CA ALA A 3 13.30 -35.92 -45.39
C ALA A 3 13.29 -35.08 -44.11
N ALA A 4 13.63 -35.73 -43.00
CA ALA A 4 13.98 -35.11 -41.74
C ALA A 4 15.24 -34.23 -41.89
N ARG A 5 15.24 -33.08 -41.20
CA ARG A 5 16.47 -32.44 -40.73
C ARG A 5 16.34 -32.12 -39.26
N VAL A 6 16.87 -33.05 -38.48
CA VAL A 6 17.32 -32.87 -37.11
C VAL A 6 18.37 -31.77 -37.11
N ALA A 7 18.13 -30.70 -36.35
CA ALA A 7 19.16 -29.76 -35.92
C ALA A 7 19.31 -29.91 -34.41
N LEU A 8 20.28 -30.73 -34.01
CA LEU A 8 20.80 -30.82 -32.66
C LEU A 8 21.55 -29.50 -32.37
N ARG A 9 21.06 -28.70 -31.43
CA ARG A 9 21.88 -27.69 -30.75
C ARG A 9 21.70 -27.86 -29.24
N SER A 10 22.64 -28.59 -28.67
CA SER A 10 23.00 -28.59 -27.26
C SER A 10 23.60 -27.23 -26.89
N ALA A 11 23.16 -26.62 -25.79
CA ALA A 11 24.00 -26.09 -24.70
C ALA A 11 23.22 -25.10 -23.81
N ALA A 12 22.99 -25.53 -22.57
CA ALA A 12 22.91 -24.80 -21.29
C ALA A 12 21.93 -23.61 -21.09
N PRO A 13 21.31 -23.54 -19.89
CA PRO A 13 20.54 -22.38 -19.45
C PRO A 13 21.49 -21.31 -18.92
N LEU A 14 21.62 -20.18 -19.63
CA LEU A 14 22.24 -19.00 -19.05
C LEU A 14 21.19 -18.27 -18.22
N ALA A 15 21.33 -18.46 -16.92
CA ALA A 15 20.71 -17.67 -15.88
C ALA A 15 20.80 -16.17 -16.22
N ALA A 16 19.69 -15.58 -16.64
CA ALA A 16 19.40 -14.19 -16.31
C ALA A 16 18.71 -14.21 -14.95
N GLY A 17 19.50 -14.48 -13.92
CA GLY A 17 19.16 -14.20 -12.54
C GLY A 17 19.03 -12.70 -12.38
N GLY A 18 17.83 -12.20 -12.64
CA GLY A 18 17.34 -10.96 -12.09
C GLY A 18 16.00 -11.33 -11.49
N VAL A 19 15.96 -11.54 -10.18
CA VAL A 19 14.71 -11.34 -9.44
C VAL A 19 14.41 -9.86 -9.63
N SER A 20 13.75 -9.52 -10.74
CA SER A 20 12.97 -8.30 -10.85
C SER A 20 11.80 -8.51 -9.91
N GLY A 21 12.09 -8.49 -8.61
CA GLY A 21 11.15 -8.26 -7.53
C GLY A 21 10.63 -6.85 -7.76
N ARG A 22 9.70 -6.74 -8.69
CA ARG A 22 9.16 -5.48 -9.16
C ARG A 22 8.54 -4.85 -7.94
N VAL A 23 9.17 -3.79 -7.44
CA VAL A 23 8.63 -2.95 -6.37
C VAL A 23 7.14 -2.71 -6.73
N PRO A 24 6.20 -3.07 -5.83
CA PRO A 24 4.78 -2.97 -6.15
C PRO A 24 4.44 -1.57 -6.68
N ARG A 25 3.57 -1.50 -7.69
CA ARG A 25 3.26 -0.22 -8.38
C ARG A 25 2.78 0.85 -7.40
N GLU A 26 2.10 0.41 -6.35
CA GLU A 26 1.64 1.22 -5.25
C GLU A 26 2.79 1.82 -4.45
N VAL A 27 3.84 1.05 -4.17
CA VAL A 27 5.05 1.55 -3.49
C VAL A 27 5.70 2.63 -4.33
N GLU A 28 5.89 2.39 -5.64
CA GLU A 28 6.47 3.38 -6.55
C GLU A 28 5.61 4.66 -6.64
N ARG A 29 4.29 4.53 -6.57
CA ARG A 29 3.38 5.67 -6.58
C ARG A 29 3.44 6.47 -5.28
N PHE A 30 3.37 5.79 -4.13
CA PHE A 30 3.29 6.44 -2.83
C PHE A 30 4.64 6.98 -2.34
N SER A 31 5.76 6.40 -2.75
CA SER A 31 7.10 6.87 -2.41
C SER A 31 7.48 8.21 -3.06
N ARG A 32 6.67 8.72 -4.00
CA ARG A 32 6.87 10.04 -4.63
C ARG A 32 6.35 11.19 -3.78
N TYR A 33 5.51 10.90 -2.78
CA TYR A 33 4.99 11.90 -1.86
C TYR A 33 5.88 12.01 -0.63
N SER A 34 6.04 13.23 -0.12
CA SER A 34 6.70 13.48 1.15
C SER A 34 5.73 13.22 2.32
N PRO A 35 6.18 12.58 3.42
CA PRO A 35 5.38 12.44 4.62
C PRO A 35 4.94 13.78 5.20
N SER A 36 3.73 13.84 5.75
CA SER A 36 3.21 15.02 6.42
C SER A 36 3.69 15.05 7.87
N PRO A 37 4.54 16.02 8.28
CA PRO A 37 4.93 16.15 9.68
C PRO A 37 3.75 16.68 10.50
N LEU A 38 3.60 16.16 11.72
CA LEU A 38 2.63 16.65 12.69
C LEU A 38 3.36 17.05 13.98
N SER A 39 3.08 18.25 14.47
CA SER A 39 3.62 18.75 15.73
C SER A 39 2.85 18.16 16.92
N ILE A 40 3.47 18.20 18.11
CA ILE A 40 2.81 17.78 19.36
C ILE A 40 1.56 18.63 19.61
N GLN A 41 1.62 19.93 19.34
CA GLN A 41 0.46 20.83 19.46
C GLN A 41 -0.70 20.38 18.56
N GLN A 42 -0.43 20.04 17.29
CA GLN A 42 -1.48 19.58 16.37
C GLN A 42 -2.14 18.27 16.84
N PHE A 43 -1.37 17.36 17.44
CA PHE A 43 -1.93 16.14 18.02
C PHE A 43 -2.81 16.43 19.23
N LEU A 44 -2.39 17.34 20.11
CA LEU A 44 -3.17 17.75 21.28
C LEU A 44 -4.46 18.48 20.87
N ASP A 45 -4.37 19.43 19.94
CA ASP A 45 -5.52 20.17 19.41
C ASP A 45 -6.53 19.22 18.72
N PHE A 46 -6.04 18.22 18.01
CA PHE A 46 -6.88 17.17 17.44
C PHE A 46 -7.57 16.35 18.53
N GLY A 47 -6.86 15.96 19.60
CA GLY A 47 -7.42 15.14 20.68
C GLY A 47 -8.39 15.87 21.62
N SER A 48 -8.24 17.18 21.80
CA SER A 48 -8.95 17.93 22.85
C SER A 48 -10.26 18.57 22.42
N SER A 49 -10.34 19.14 21.22
CA SER A 49 -11.48 20.02 20.85
C SER A 49 -12.02 19.80 19.43
N ASN A 50 -11.19 19.33 18.49
CA ASN A 50 -11.52 19.33 17.06
C ASN A 50 -11.45 17.95 16.38
N GLY A 51 -11.23 16.89 17.15
CA GLY A 51 -11.02 15.53 16.64
C GLY A 51 -12.30 14.86 16.19
N CYS A 52 -12.28 14.26 15.00
CA CYS A 52 -13.32 13.35 14.54
C CYS A 52 -12.65 12.07 14.01
N GLU A 53 -13.16 10.89 14.38
CA GLU A 53 -12.65 9.62 13.87
C GLU A 53 -12.60 9.61 12.32
N ARG A 54 -13.58 10.25 11.67
CA ARG A 54 -13.66 10.34 10.21
C ARG A 54 -12.50 11.12 9.60
N THR A 55 -12.06 12.21 10.24
CA THR A 55 -10.94 13.02 9.75
C THR A 55 -9.60 12.34 10.04
N SER A 56 -9.45 11.72 11.22
CA SER A 56 -8.30 10.85 11.54
C SER A 56 -8.17 9.71 10.53
N PHE A 57 -9.26 8.98 10.26
CA PHE A 57 -9.26 7.89 9.29
C PHE A 57 -8.94 8.37 7.88
N ALA A 58 -9.48 9.51 7.45
CA ALA A 58 -9.20 10.06 6.12
C ALA A 58 -7.71 10.40 5.96
N PHE A 59 -7.11 11.03 6.97
CA PHE A 59 -5.67 11.34 7.02
C PHE A 59 -4.83 10.07 7.01
N LEU A 60 -5.05 9.16 7.97
CA LEU A 60 -4.24 7.95 8.13
C LEU A 60 -4.31 7.01 6.92
N ARG A 61 -5.47 6.92 6.24
CA ARG A 61 -5.62 6.11 5.03
C ARG A 61 -4.70 6.57 3.90
N GLN A 62 -4.29 7.84 3.86
CA GLN A 62 -3.39 8.39 2.85
C GLN A 62 -1.95 8.48 3.38
N GLU A 63 -1.78 8.95 4.61
CA GLU A 63 -0.46 9.18 5.21
C GLU A 63 0.28 7.86 5.51
N LEU A 64 -0.41 6.81 5.97
CA LEU A 64 0.25 5.54 6.30
C LEU A 64 0.90 4.88 5.06
N PRO A 65 0.21 4.73 3.91
CA PRO A 65 0.85 4.26 2.68
C PRO A 65 2.07 5.09 2.25
N VAL A 66 2.01 6.42 2.36
CA VAL A 66 3.12 7.33 2.00
C VAL A 66 4.34 7.05 2.87
N ARG A 67 4.18 7.01 4.19
CA ARG A 67 5.30 6.73 5.12
C ARG A 67 5.92 5.36 4.87
N LEU A 68 5.09 4.34 4.72
CA LEU A 68 5.58 2.98 4.51
C LEU A 68 6.28 2.81 3.15
N ALA A 69 5.77 3.44 2.09
CA ALA A 69 6.39 3.37 0.76
C ALA A 69 7.76 4.05 0.72
N ASN A 70 7.95 5.16 1.44
CA ASN A 70 9.24 5.82 1.55
C ASN A 70 10.26 4.95 2.30
N ILE A 71 9.90 4.42 3.48
CA ILE A 71 10.74 3.48 4.23
C ILE A 71 11.10 2.26 3.37
N LEU A 72 10.14 1.74 2.62
CA LEU A 72 10.37 0.63 1.69
C LEU A 72 11.44 0.92 0.66
N ARG A 73 11.36 2.12 0.07
CA ARG A 73 12.32 2.54 -0.95
C ARG A 73 13.72 2.69 -0.36
N GLU A 74 13.84 3.12 0.89
CA GLU A 74 15.12 3.16 1.61
C GLU A 74 15.65 1.76 1.92
N ILE A 75 14.78 0.83 2.34
CA ILE A 75 15.14 -0.58 2.56
C ILE A 75 15.67 -1.22 1.28
N ASP A 76 15.03 -0.99 0.14
CA ASP A 76 15.48 -1.51 -1.17
C ASP A 76 16.86 -0.97 -1.60
N LEU A 77 17.37 0.08 -0.95
CA LEU A 77 18.70 0.65 -1.20
C LEU A 77 19.76 0.13 -0.22
N LEU A 78 19.40 -0.74 0.73
CA LEU A 78 20.35 -1.37 1.62
C LEU A 78 21.29 -2.31 0.85
N PRO A 79 22.53 -2.52 1.34
CA PRO A 79 23.44 -3.52 0.79
C PRO A 79 22.83 -4.93 0.73
N ASP A 80 23.16 -5.69 -0.32
CA ASP A 80 22.64 -7.05 -0.55
C ASP A 80 22.86 -7.99 0.64
N GLN A 81 23.97 -7.83 1.37
CA GLN A 81 24.26 -8.61 2.58
C GLN A 81 23.17 -8.42 3.65
N LEU A 82 22.66 -7.20 3.83
CA LEU A 82 21.58 -6.91 4.76
C LEU A 82 20.23 -7.36 4.21
N LEU A 83 19.98 -7.16 2.91
CA LEU A 83 18.77 -7.63 2.25
C LEU A 83 18.61 -9.16 2.26
N SER A 84 19.73 -9.90 2.27
CA SER A 84 19.75 -11.36 2.36
C SER A 84 19.45 -11.90 3.75
N THR A 85 19.41 -11.05 4.79
CA THR A 85 19.15 -11.51 6.14
C THR A 85 17.69 -12.01 6.28
N PRO A 86 17.45 -13.13 6.97
CA PRO A 86 16.10 -13.67 7.13
C PRO A 86 15.12 -12.70 7.78
N SER A 87 15.59 -11.81 8.67
CA SER A 87 14.76 -10.80 9.34
C SER A 87 14.19 -9.76 8.36
N VAL A 88 14.98 -9.34 7.37
CA VAL A 88 14.54 -8.39 6.34
C VAL A 88 13.63 -9.08 5.31
N GLN A 89 13.90 -10.34 4.98
CA GLN A 89 13.05 -11.12 4.07
C GLN A 89 11.70 -11.54 4.69
N LEU A 90 11.67 -11.89 5.98
CA LEU A 90 10.44 -12.30 6.70
C LEU A 90 9.34 -11.24 6.67
N TYR A 91 9.75 -9.99 6.77
CA TYR A 91 8.83 -8.86 6.76
C TYR A 91 8.66 -8.23 5.39
N SER A 92 9.25 -8.82 4.31
CA SER A 92 9.46 -8.21 2.98
C SER A 92 8.50 -7.05 2.81
N VAL A 93 8.95 -5.82 3.02
CA VAL A 93 8.05 -4.73 3.41
C VAL A 93 7.00 -4.44 2.31
N GLN A 94 7.23 -4.96 1.10
CA GLN A 94 6.26 -5.17 0.02
C GLN A 94 4.96 -5.84 0.49
N ASN A 95 5.04 -6.98 1.17
CA ASN A 95 3.91 -7.67 1.79
C ASN A 95 3.18 -6.78 2.80
N MET A 96 3.91 -5.95 3.57
CA MET A 96 3.31 -5.06 4.56
C MET A 96 2.56 -3.90 3.91
N VAL A 97 3.12 -3.29 2.86
CA VAL A 97 2.47 -2.20 2.14
C VAL A 97 1.30 -2.69 1.30
N GLU A 98 1.42 -3.79 0.57
CA GLU A 98 0.30 -4.36 -0.18
C GLU A 98 -0.85 -4.75 0.75
N LYS A 99 -0.56 -5.44 1.88
CA LYS A 99 -1.60 -5.79 2.86
C LYS A 99 -2.21 -4.56 3.51
N THR A 100 -1.42 -3.52 3.79
CA THR A 100 -1.91 -2.27 4.37
C THR A 100 -2.80 -1.54 3.36
N ILE A 101 -2.31 -1.33 2.14
CA ILE A 101 -3.07 -0.66 1.07
C ILE A 101 -4.34 -1.44 0.76
N ALA A 102 -4.29 -2.76 0.58
CA ALA A 102 -5.46 -3.59 0.35
C ALA A 102 -6.47 -3.50 1.51
N LYS A 103 -6.01 -3.58 2.77
CA LYS A 103 -6.89 -3.52 3.95
C LYS A 103 -7.56 -2.14 4.09
N TYR A 104 -6.84 -1.05 3.88
CA TYR A 104 -7.34 0.31 4.13
C TYR A 104 -8.04 0.93 2.90
N MET A 105 -7.68 0.57 1.67
CA MET A 105 -8.41 0.98 0.46
C MET A 105 -9.75 0.24 0.33
N VAL A 106 -9.80 -1.06 0.65
CA VAL A 106 -11.04 -1.86 0.52
C VAL A 106 -12.04 -1.58 1.66
N ARG A 107 -11.58 -1.39 2.91
CA ARG A 107 -12.48 -1.05 4.04
C ARG A 107 -13.18 0.29 3.86
N GLY A 108 -12.56 1.25 3.19
CA GLY A 108 -13.15 2.57 2.93
C GLY A 108 -14.36 2.57 1.99
N GLN A 109 -14.57 1.50 1.21
CA GLN A 109 -15.73 1.39 0.30
C GLN A 109 -16.97 0.76 0.95
N ARG A 110 -16.83 -0.02 2.03
CA ARG A 110 -17.98 -0.64 2.72
C ARG A 110 -18.81 0.35 3.53
N SER A 111 -18.22 1.44 4.02
CA SER A 111 -18.96 2.45 4.82
C SER A 111 -19.84 3.39 3.98
N LYS A 112 -19.70 3.42 2.65
CA LYS A 112 -20.63 4.18 1.78
C LYS A 112 -21.96 3.47 1.52
N MET A 113 -22.13 2.21 1.93
CA MET A 113 -23.34 1.41 1.68
C MET A 113 -24.23 1.20 2.92
N LYS A 114 -24.04 2.02 3.97
CA LYS A 114 -24.88 2.01 5.19
C LYS A 114 -25.46 3.38 5.59
N LYS A 115 -25.38 4.39 4.72
CA LYS A 115 -25.94 5.72 4.99
C LYS A 115 -26.90 6.22 3.90
N SER A 116 -27.79 5.35 3.45
CA SER A 116 -28.90 5.70 2.55
C SER A 116 -30.25 5.11 2.98
N SER A 117 -30.41 4.71 4.24
CA SER A 117 -31.68 4.17 4.76
C SER A 117 -31.93 4.62 6.19
N ASP A 118 -31.87 5.92 6.44
CA ASP A 118 -32.68 6.54 7.51
C ASP A 118 -32.62 8.06 7.40
N MET A 119 -33.56 8.63 6.65
CA MET A 119 -33.99 10.02 6.77
C MET A 119 -35.37 10.14 6.12
N THR A 120 -36.36 9.47 6.72
CA THR A 120 -37.76 9.90 6.59
C THR A 120 -37.99 11.02 7.59
N LEU A 121 -38.02 12.25 7.07
CA LEU A 121 -38.50 13.42 7.81
C LEU A 121 -40.01 13.25 8.06
N PRO A 122 -40.52 13.57 9.26
CA PRO A 122 -41.95 13.55 9.51
C PRO A 122 -42.62 14.69 8.73
N ILE A 123 -43.71 14.31 8.07
CA ILE A 123 -44.59 15.13 7.26
C ILE A 123 -45.18 16.23 8.15
N HIS A 124 -45.00 17.48 7.73
CA HIS A 124 -45.78 18.61 8.22
C HIS A 124 -47.19 18.46 7.64
N GLU A 125 -48.14 17.96 8.42
CA GLU A 125 -49.56 18.04 8.06
C GLU A 125 -50.15 19.27 8.72
N SER A 126 -50.59 20.18 7.87
CA SER A 126 -51.31 21.41 8.19
C SER A 126 -52.75 21.07 8.55
N VAL A 127 -53.20 21.44 9.75
CA VAL A 127 -54.55 21.97 10.04
C VAL A 127 -54.40 22.99 11.16
#